data_AF-A0A2W6RZK0-F1
#
_entry.id   AF-A0A2W6RZK0-F1
#
_cell.length_a   1.000
_cell.length_b   1.000
_cell.length_c   1.000
_cell.angle_alpha   90.00
_cell.angle_beta   90.00
_cell.angle_gamma   90.00
#
_symmetry.space_group_name_H-M   'P 1'
#
loop_
_entity.id
_entity.type
_entity.pdbx_description
1 polymer ?
#
loop_
_entity_poly.entity_id
_entity_poly.type
_entity_poly.pdbx_seq_one_letter_code
_entity_poly.pdbx_strand_id
1 'polypeptide(L)'
;MLNFLKKNAALIWAKKHVQKAEEFKKNAEKDQEDLLLSLVNTAKKTLFGREHDFENITSVKDFQEKVPVADYEDLKPYIERVKKGQANILWTDTPEYFAKTSGTTSGSKYIPISKQGMPFQIKGAQSALFHYIAKKNNADFVKGKMIFLQGSPELEENFGIKTGRLSGIVAHHIPNYLQKNRLPSWETNVMEDWEAKVDKIVEETEKENMTLISGIPPWLIMYFEKLTEKHGKKIKQIFPHLQLIVTGGVNYEPYRDKMEELLGGKVDIVQTFPASEGFFAFQDDYTTEGLLLLTNHGIFYEFIPLEEYGKPNAKRLTLKEIELNKDYALILTTNSGLWAYSIGDVV
;
A
#
# COMPACT_ATOMS: atom_id res chain seq x y z
N MET A 1 -2.32 34.26 4.59
CA MET A 1 -3.77 33.95 4.63
C MET A 1 -4.09 32.57 4.03
N LEU A 2 -3.64 32.25 2.80
CA LEU A 2 -3.92 30.95 2.14
C LEU A 2 -3.42 29.70 2.92
N ASN A 3 -2.19 29.74 3.46
CA ASN A 3 -1.63 28.61 4.23
C ASN A 3 -2.34 28.37 5.56
N PHE A 4 -2.92 29.41 6.16
CA PHE A 4 -3.71 29.31 7.39
C PHE A 4 -5.06 28.62 7.10
N LEU A 5 -5.73 29.00 6.02
CA LEU A 5 -6.97 28.37 5.57
C LEU A 5 -6.75 26.89 5.19
N LYS A 6 -5.67 26.57 4.47
CA LYS A 6 -5.30 25.20 4.12
C LYS A 6 -5.08 24.32 5.36
N LYS A 7 -4.34 24.82 6.36
CA LYS A 7 -4.12 24.11 7.64
C LYS A 7 -5.43 23.81 8.36
N ASN A 8 -6.28 24.83 8.52
CA ASN A 8 -7.54 24.67 9.26
C ASN A 8 -8.51 23.74 8.52
N ALA A 9 -8.58 23.84 7.19
CA ALA A 9 -9.36 22.91 6.38
C ALA A 9 -8.85 21.47 6.53
N ALA A 10 -7.54 21.25 6.46
CA ALA A 10 -6.93 19.93 6.64
C ALA A 10 -7.25 19.33 8.02
N LEU A 11 -7.18 20.13 9.10
CA LEU A 11 -7.54 19.68 10.44
C LEU A 11 -9.02 19.28 10.56
N ILE A 12 -9.94 20.06 9.97
CA ILE A 12 -11.37 19.75 9.99
C ILE A 12 -11.65 18.47 9.21
N TRP A 13 -11.06 18.33 8.02
CA TRP A 13 -11.22 17.14 7.19
C TRP A 13 -10.64 15.90 7.85
N ALA A 14 -9.45 16.02 8.45
CA ALA A 14 -8.82 14.95 9.21
C ALA A 14 -9.72 14.47 10.36
N LYS A 15 -10.23 15.38 11.19
CA LYS A 15 -11.14 15.02 12.30
C LYS A 15 -12.41 14.33 11.81
N LYS A 16 -13.04 14.84 10.74
CA LYS A 16 -14.23 14.21 10.14
C LYS A 16 -13.92 12.83 9.57
N HIS A 17 -12.74 12.66 8.95
CA HIS A 17 -12.32 11.38 8.40
C HIS A 17 -12.11 10.34 9.52
N VAL A 18 -11.37 10.70 10.57
CA VAL A 18 -11.15 9.81 11.73
C VAL A 18 -12.47 9.45 12.42
N GLN A 19 -13.40 10.40 12.57
CA GLN A 19 -14.72 10.11 13.14
C GLN A 19 -15.51 9.08 12.33
N LYS A 20 -15.45 9.13 11.00
CA LYS A 20 -16.06 8.12 10.14
C LYS A 20 -15.35 6.77 10.22
N ALA A 21 -14.04 6.77 10.46
CA ALA A 21 -13.27 5.54 10.58
C ALA A 21 -13.71 4.68 11.78
N GLU A 22 -14.20 5.32 12.84
CA GLU A 22 -14.73 4.61 14.01
C GLU A 22 -15.95 3.73 13.71
N GLU A 23 -16.67 3.97 12.60
CA GLU A 23 -17.80 3.14 12.19
C GLU A 23 -17.33 1.77 11.69
N PHE A 24 -16.31 1.70 10.82
CA PHE A 24 -15.83 0.42 10.30
C PHE A 24 -15.03 -0.37 11.33
N LYS A 25 -14.36 0.31 12.29
CA LYS A 25 -13.68 -0.36 13.41
C LYS A 25 -14.64 -1.20 14.25
N LYS A 26 -15.89 -0.74 14.40
CA LYS A 26 -16.92 -1.42 15.21
C LYS A 26 -17.62 -2.56 14.48
N ASN A 27 -17.67 -2.52 13.15
CA ASN A 27 -18.42 -3.47 12.33
C ASN A 27 -17.51 -4.41 11.51
N ALA A 28 -16.20 -4.37 11.75
CA ALA A 28 -15.18 -5.02 10.93
C ALA A 28 -15.46 -6.49 10.57
N GLU A 29 -15.89 -7.31 11.52
CA GLU A 29 -16.21 -8.72 11.28
C GLU A 29 -17.34 -8.89 10.28
N LYS A 30 -18.44 -8.15 10.49
CA LYS A 30 -19.62 -8.19 9.62
C LYS A 30 -19.31 -7.61 8.24
N ASP A 31 -18.60 -6.49 8.19
CA ASP A 31 -18.23 -5.82 6.95
C ASP A 31 -17.37 -6.72 6.05
N GLN A 32 -16.51 -7.56 6.64
CA GLN A 32 -15.70 -8.54 5.90
C GLN A 32 -16.53 -9.69 5.32
N GLU A 33 -17.47 -10.24 6.09
CA GLU A 33 -18.36 -11.29 5.59
C GLU A 33 -19.25 -10.77 4.45
N ASP A 34 -19.88 -9.61 4.64
CA ASP A 34 -20.71 -8.96 3.63
C ASP A 34 -19.87 -8.61 2.38
N LEU A 35 -18.61 -8.18 2.56
CA LEU A 35 -17.68 -7.92 1.46
C LEU A 35 -17.37 -9.18 0.67
N LEU A 36 -16.98 -10.29 1.30
CA LEU A 36 -16.66 -11.53 0.61
C LEU A 36 -17.82 -11.98 -0.29
N LEU A 37 -19.03 -12.03 0.26
CA LEU A 37 -20.22 -12.45 -0.48
C LEU A 37 -20.51 -11.50 -1.65
N SER A 38 -20.29 -10.19 -1.47
CA SER A 38 -20.39 -9.22 -2.55
C SER A 38 -19.34 -9.46 -3.65
N LEU A 39 -18.09 -9.74 -3.29
CA LEU A 39 -17.02 -10.04 -4.26
C LEU A 39 -17.36 -11.30 -5.06
N VAL A 40 -17.72 -12.39 -4.39
CA VAL A 40 -18.13 -13.66 -5.00
C VAL A 40 -19.31 -13.47 -5.95
N ASN A 41 -20.37 -12.78 -5.50
CA ASN A 41 -21.54 -12.54 -6.34
C ASN A 41 -21.21 -11.68 -7.57
N THR A 42 -20.30 -10.70 -7.44
CA THR A 42 -19.83 -9.87 -8.56
C THR A 42 -19.07 -10.72 -9.59
N ALA A 43 -18.20 -11.62 -9.12
CA ALA A 43 -17.31 -12.38 -9.96
C ALA A 43 -17.87 -13.75 -10.42
N LYS A 44 -19.08 -14.14 -10.02
CA LYS A 44 -19.62 -15.48 -10.31
C LYS A 44 -19.68 -15.87 -11.79
N LYS A 45 -19.79 -14.88 -12.68
CA LYS A 45 -19.80 -15.09 -14.15
C LYS A 45 -18.43 -15.00 -14.80
N THR A 46 -17.37 -14.80 -14.04
CA THR A 46 -16.00 -14.89 -14.55
C THR A 46 -15.63 -16.34 -14.84
N LEU A 47 -14.52 -16.58 -15.55
CA LEU A 47 -14.01 -17.92 -15.72
C LEU A 47 -13.71 -18.58 -14.37
N PHE A 48 -12.94 -17.91 -13.52
CA PHE A 48 -12.57 -18.41 -12.20
C PHE A 48 -13.81 -18.71 -11.35
N GLY A 49 -14.80 -17.80 -11.37
CA GLY A 49 -16.04 -17.97 -10.61
C GLY A 49 -16.88 -19.17 -11.06
N ARG A 50 -16.91 -19.47 -12.37
CA ARG A 50 -17.58 -20.69 -12.89
C ARG A 50 -16.83 -21.96 -12.52
N GLU A 51 -15.51 -21.96 -12.61
CA GLU A 51 -14.68 -23.12 -12.29
C GLU A 51 -14.72 -23.50 -10.81
N HIS A 52 -14.97 -22.53 -9.92
CA HIS A 52 -15.06 -22.73 -8.47
C HIS A 52 -16.50 -22.60 -7.94
N ASP A 53 -17.51 -22.70 -8.81
CA ASP A 53 -18.93 -22.75 -8.45
C ASP A 53 -19.39 -21.63 -7.48
N PHE A 54 -19.03 -20.39 -7.84
CA PHE A 54 -19.40 -19.18 -7.08
C PHE A 54 -20.91 -18.96 -7.01
N GLU A 55 -21.70 -19.53 -7.92
CA GLU A 55 -23.16 -19.41 -7.91
C GLU A 55 -23.78 -20.04 -6.65
N ASN A 56 -23.13 -21.06 -6.08
CA ASN A 56 -23.60 -21.78 -4.91
C ASN A 56 -22.77 -21.46 -3.65
N ILE A 57 -22.07 -20.33 -3.61
CA ILE A 57 -21.37 -19.84 -2.40
C ILE A 57 -22.27 -18.85 -1.69
N THR A 58 -22.69 -19.19 -0.46
CA THR A 58 -23.60 -18.36 0.35
C THR A 58 -23.03 -17.99 1.72
N SER A 59 -21.88 -18.55 2.07
CA SER A 59 -21.18 -18.30 3.33
C SER A 59 -19.66 -18.29 3.13
N VAL A 60 -18.92 -17.76 4.12
CA VAL A 60 -17.46 -17.85 4.17
C VAL A 60 -17.00 -19.31 4.11
N LYS A 61 -17.73 -20.21 4.79
CA LYS A 61 -17.43 -21.64 4.79
C LYS A 61 -17.55 -22.26 3.40
N ASP A 62 -18.62 -21.95 2.65
CA ASP A 62 -18.77 -22.45 1.28
C ASP A 62 -17.63 -21.96 0.39
N PHE A 63 -17.22 -20.70 0.55
CA PHE A 63 -16.07 -20.14 -0.16
C PHE A 63 -14.79 -20.89 0.19
N GLN A 64 -14.57 -21.17 1.47
CA GLN A 64 -13.37 -21.85 1.94
C GLN A 64 -13.28 -23.31 1.47
N GLU A 65 -14.42 -23.98 1.29
CA GLU A 65 -14.49 -25.36 0.78
C GLU A 65 -14.24 -25.42 -0.75
N LYS A 66 -14.68 -24.40 -1.49
CA LYS A 66 -14.61 -24.40 -2.96
C LYS A 66 -13.37 -23.74 -3.54
N VAL A 67 -12.79 -22.76 -2.85
CA VAL A 67 -11.68 -21.94 -3.36
C VAL A 67 -10.43 -22.26 -2.56
N PRO A 68 -9.50 -23.09 -3.06
CA PRO A 68 -8.27 -23.39 -2.34
C PRO A 68 -7.38 -22.15 -2.22
N VAL A 69 -6.49 -22.16 -1.23
CA VAL A 69 -5.43 -21.15 -1.14
C VAL A 69 -4.54 -21.27 -2.37
N ALA A 70 -4.26 -20.14 -3.01
CA ALA A 70 -3.48 -20.06 -4.23
C ALA A 70 -2.30 -19.10 -4.06
N ASP A 71 -1.17 -19.40 -4.69
CA ASP A 71 -0.08 -18.44 -4.86
C ASP A 71 -0.09 -17.82 -6.26
N TYR A 72 1.00 -17.12 -6.63
CA TYR A 72 1.09 -16.48 -7.95
C TYR A 72 1.14 -17.50 -9.09
N GLU A 73 1.85 -18.62 -8.92
CA GLU A 73 1.98 -19.62 -9.97
C GLU A 73 0.64 -20.33 -10.22
N ASP A 74 -0.17 -20.54 -9.18
CA ASP A 74 -1.52 -21.09 -9.31
C ASP A 74 -2.45 -20.15 -10.13
N LEU A 75 -2.35 -18.82 -9.90
CA LEU A 75 -3.16 -17.84 -10.63
C LEU A 75 -2.57 -17.44 -11.99
N LYS A 76 -1.31 -17.76 -12.26
CA LYS A 76 -0.58 -17.35 -13.48
C LYS A 76 -1.28 -17.74 -14.78
N PRO A 77 -1.89 -18.93 -14.95
CA PRO A 77 -2.63 -19.27 -16.17
C PRO A 77 -3.76 -18.29 -16.48
N TYR A 78 -4.45 -17.80 -15.45
CA TYR A 78 -5.50 -16.80 -15.59
C TYR A 78 -4.92 -15.42 -15.88
N ILE A 79 -3.88 -15.02 -15.15
CA ILE A 79 -3.19 -13.73 -15.33
C ILE A 79 -2.66 -13.59 -16.75
N GLU A 80 -2.06 -14.63 -17.34
CA GLU A 80 -1.56 -14.60 -18.72
C GLU A 80 -2.68 -14.44 -19.76
N ARG A 81 -3.90 -14.89 -19.47
CA ARG A 81 -5.07 -14.62 -20.32
C ARG A 81 -5.50 -13.15 -20.22
N VAL A 82 -5.54 -12.62 -19.01
CA VAL A 82 -5.87 -11.20 -18.76
C VAL A 82 -4.85 -10.28 -19.40
N LYS A 83 -3.54 -10.59 -19.31
CA LYS A 83 -2.46 -9.85 -19.97
C LYS A 83 -2.60 -9.78 -21.49
N LYS A 84 -3.32 -10.72 -22.11
CA LYS A 84 -3.66 -10.73 -23.55
C LYS A 84 -4.98 -10.00 -23.86
N GLY A 85 -5.50 -9.22 -22.90
CA GLY A 85 -6.73 -8.44 -23.05
C GLY A 85 -8.03 -9.24 -22.87
N GLN A 86 -7.98 -10.47 -22.36
CA GLN A 86 -9.20 -11.24 -22.10
C GLN A 86 -9.91 -10.74 -20.83
N ALA A 87 -11.14 -10.26 -20.99
CA ALA A 87 -12.00 -9.84 -19.89
C ALA A 87 -12.69 -11.02 -19.19
N ASN A 88 -13.22 -10.78 -17.98
CA ASN A 88 -14.06 -11.74 -17.25
C ASN A 88 -13.36 -13.07 -16.91
N ILE A 89 -12.06 -13.01 -16.60
CA ILE A 89 -11.26 -14.18 -16.22
C ILE A 89 -11.20 -14.34 -14.70
N LEU A 90 -10.50 -13.43 -14.01
CA LEU A 90 -10.37 -13.41 -12.55
C LEU A 90 -11.31 -12.41 -11.88
N TRP A 91 -11.59 -11.31 -12.55
CA TRP A 91 -12.49 -10.25 -12.11
C TRP A 91 -13.37 -9.84 -13.29
N THR A 92 -14.43 -9.07 -13.02
CA THR A 92 -15.25 -8.48 -14.09
C THR A 92 -14.43 -7.50 -14.92
N ASP A 93 -14.65 -7.49 -16.24
CA ASP A 93 -13.89 -6.68 -17.21
C ASP A 93 -12.37 -6.99 -17.20
N THR A 94 -11.58 -6.10 -17.79
CA THR A 94 -10.11 -6.09 -17.68
C THR A 94 -9.66 -5.13 -16.57
N PRO A 95 -8.54 -5.41 -15.88
CA PRO A 95 -7.99 -4.49 -14.90
C PRO A 95 -7.54 -3.18 -15.57
N GLU A 96 -7.49 -2.10 -14.79
CA GLU A 96 -6.96 -0.82 -15.27
C GLU A 96 -5.44 -0.85 -15.36
N TYR A 97 -4.81 -1.52 -14.39
CA TYR A 97 -3.37 -1.66 -14.33
C TYR A 97 -2.92 -3.10 -14.05
N PHE A 98 -1.70 -3.41 -14.46
CA PHE A 98 -0.86 -4.41 -13.84
C PHE A 98 0.27 -3.75 -13.05
N ALA A 99 0.33 -4.05 -11.76
CA ALA A 99 1.52 -3.76 -10.97
C ALA A 99 2.55 -4.87 -11.19
N LYS A 100 3.72 -4.49 -11.71
CA LYS A 100 4.85 -5.39 -11.94
C LYS A 100 5.71 -5.45 -10.68
N THR A 101 5.89 -6.64 -10.13
CA THR A 101 6.82 -6.89 -9.01
C THR A 101 7.96 -7.80 -9.44
N SER A 102 9.15 -7.57 -8.88
CA SER A 102 10.32 -8.42 -9.11
C SER A 102 10.19 -9.66 -8.22
N GLY A 103 9.75 -10.79 -8.80
CA GLY A 103 9.81 -12.09 -8.13
C GLY A 103 11.21 -12.69 -8.23
N THR A 104 11.66 -13.36 -7.16
CA THR A 104 12.99 -13.97 -7.08
C THR A 104 13.08 -15.34 -7.74
N THR A 105 11.95 -16.04 -7.91
CA THR A 105 11.91 -17.43 -8.40
C THR A 105 11.23 -17.64 -9.76
N SER A 106 10.24 -16.81 -10.14
CA SER A 106 9.42 -17.05 -11.34
C SER A 106 9.44 -15.94 -12.40
N GLY A 107 10.37 -15.00 -12.28
CA GLY A 107 10.41 -13.79 -13.08
C GLY A 107 9.51 -12.68 -12.53
N SER A 108 9.13 -11.72 -13.38
CA SER A 108 8.25 -10.64 -12.94
C SER A 108 6.82 -11.12 -12.72
N LYS A 109 6.25 -10.83 -11.55
CA LYS A 109 4.82 -11.05 -11.28
C LYS A 109 4.01 -9.85 -11.79
N TYR A 110 2.80 -10.10 -12.28
CA TYR A 110 1.87 -9.09 -12.77
C TYR A 110 0.59 -9.15 -11.96
N ILE A 111 0.46 -8.23 -11.01
CA ILE A 111 -0.67 -8.18 -10.08
C ILE A 111 -1.76 -7.27 -10.67
N PRO A 112 -2.98 -7.77 -10.93
CA PRO A 112 -4.06 -6.96 -11.49
C PRO A 112 -4.54 -5.92 -10.47
N ILE A 113 -4.80 -4.70 -10.94
CA ILE A 113 -5.46 -3.65 -10.18
C ILE A 113 -6.67 -3.18 -10.98
N SER A 114 -7.87 -3.43 -10.46
CA SER A 114 -9.11 -3.01 -11.10
C SER A 114 -9.36 -1.51 -10.94
N LYS A 115 -10.27 -0.97 -11.77
CA LYS A 115 -10.78 0.39 -11.63
C LYS A 115 -11.40 0.65 -10.25
N GLN A 116 -11.97 -0.38 -9.63
CA GLN A 116 -12.56 -0.27 -8.28
C GLN A 116 -11.51 -0.40 -7.17
N GLY A 117 -10.42 -1.15 -7.40
CA GLY A 117 -9.33 -1.35 -6.44
C GLY A 117 -8.37 -0.15 -6.35
N MET A 118 -8.07 0.50 -7.48
CA MET A 118 -7.09 1.59 -7.54
C MET A 118 -7.41 2.75 -6.56
N PRO A 119 -8.66 3.23 -6.41
CA PRO A 119 -8.97 4.26 -5.42
C PRO A 119 -8.64 3.87 -3.98
N PHE A 120 -8.68 2.60 -3.61
CA PHE A 120 -8.37 2.14 -2.25
C PHE A 120 -6.88 2.25 -1.93
N GLN A 121 -6.00 2.04 -2.91
CA GLN A 121 -4.55 2.28 -2.76
C GLN A 121 -4.26 3.73 -2.37
N ILE A 122 -4.93 4.68 -3.03
CA ILE A 122 -4.74 6.12 -2.78
C ILE A 122 -5.37 6.54 -1.44
N LYS A 123 -6.58 6.05 -1.16
CA LYS A 123 -7.32 6.37 0.06
C LYS A 123 -6.63 5.82 1.31
N GLY A 124 -5.96 4.66 1.25
CA GLY A 124 -5.19 4.13 2.37
C GLY A 124 -4.07 5.08 2.81
N ALA A 125 -3.23 5.52 1.85
CA ALA A 125 -2.18 6.50 2.13
C ALA A 125 -2.73 7.84 2.62
N GLN A 126 -3.85 8.31 2.05
CA GLN A 126 -4.52 9.52 2.50
C GLN A 126 -5.04 9.39 3.94
N SER A 127 -5.59 8.22 4.29
CA SER A 127 -6.13 7.93 5.62
C SER A 127 -5.03 7.98 6.68
N ALA A 128 -3.84 7.44 6.39
CA ALA A 128 -2.68 7.54 7.27
C ALA A 128 -2.30 8.99 7.58
N LEU A 129 -2.25 9.85 6.55
CA LEU A 129 -1.95 11.28 6.74
C LEU A 129 -3.04 12.01 7.54
N PHE A 130 -4.32 11.68 7.32
CA PHE A 130 -5.41 12.29 8.10
C PHE A 130 -5.39 11.86 9.57
N HIS A 131 -5.12 10.60 9.87
CA HIS A 131 -4.97 10.13 11.24
C HIS A 131 -3.79 10.82 11.94
N TYR A 132 -2.64 10.93 11.26
CA TYR A 132 -1.51 11.71 11.77
C TYR A 132 -1.87 13.18 12.05
N ILE A 133 -2.51 13.87 11.10
CA ILE A 133 -2.92 15.27 11.27
C ILE A 133 -3.87 15.43 12.46
N ALA A 134 -4.84 14.53 12.61
CA ALA A 134 -5.81 14.55 13.70
C ALA A 134 -5.14 14.30 15.06
N LYS A 135 -4.27 13.28 15.15
CA LYS A 135 -3.55 12.91 16.38
C LYS A 135 -2.55 13.98 16.79
N LYS A 136 -1.73 14.47 15.84
CA LYS A 136 -0.75 15.53 16.08
C LYS A 136 -1.40 16.89 16.34
N ASN A 137 -2.65 17.07 15.86
CA ASN A 137 -3.33 18.36 15.77
C ASN A 137 -2.48 19.41 15.03
N ASN A 138 -1.70 18.96 14.03
CA ASN A 138 -0.79 19.78 13.25
C ASN A 138 -0.68 19.26 11.82
N ALA A 139 -0.83 20.16 10.84
CA ALA A 139 -0.66 19.89 9.41
C ALA A 139 0.42 20.80 8.78
N ASP A 140 1.35 21.35 9.56
CA ASP A 140 2.34 22.32 9.08
C ASP A 140 3.30 21.73 8.05
N PHE A 141 3.48 20.41 8.01
CA PHE A 141 4.22 19.72 6.95
C PHE A 141 3.68 20.01 5.54
N VAL A 142 2.43 20.45 5.37
CA VAL A 142 1.91 20.81 4.04
C VAL A 142 2.49 22.12 3.49
N LYS A 143 3.25 22.87 4.29
CA LYS A 143 3.82 24.18 3.94
C LYS A 143 5.18 24.07 3.23
N GLY A 144 5.87 22.95 3.34
CA GLY A 144 7.17 22.74 2.69
C GLY A 144 7.09 21.83 1.47
N LYS A 145 8.25 21.36 1.03
CA LYS A 145 8.41 20.35 -0.01
C LYS A 145 8.26 18.95 0.57
N MET A 146 7.78 18.05 -0.27
CA MET A 146 7.56 16.65 0.03
C MET A 146 8.28 15.80 -1.00
N ILE A 147 8.87 14.70 -0.58
CA ILE A 147 9.44 13.70 -1.48
C ILE A 147 8.79 12.35 -1.29
N PHE A 148 8.61 11.62 -2.39
CA PHE A 148 8.38 10.17 -2.36
C PHE A 148 9.50 9.50 -3.16
N LEU A 149 10.36 8.74 -2.48
CA LEU A 149 11.34 7.88 -3.14
C LEU A 149 10.57 6.69 -3.74
N GLN A 150 10.41 6.72 -5.06
CA GLN A 150 9.57 5.78 -5.80
C GLN A 150 10.29 5.17 -7.01
N GLY A 151 9.78 4.02 -7.46
CA GLY A 151 10.10 3.48 -8.78
C GLY A 151 9.65 4.40 -9.92
N SER A 152 10.13 4.12 -11.13
CA SER A 152 9.81 4.89 -12.34
C SER A 152 8.28 5.02 -12.52
N PRO A 153 7.77 6.22 -12.83
CA PRO A 153 6.38 6.46 -13.16
C PRO A 153 6.03 6.08 -14.60
N GLU A 154 6.99 5.61 -15.41
CA GLU A 154 6.70 5.13 -16.75
C GLU A 154 5.78 3.92 -16.73
N LEU A 155 4.83 3.94 -17.66
CA LEU A 155 3.85 2.89 -17.84
C LEU A 155 3.95 2.38 -19.28
N GLU A 156 4.04 1.07 -19.42
CA GLU A 156 3.81 0.39 -20.69
C GLU A 156 2.30 0.18 -20.86
N GLU A 157 1.80 0.14 -22.09
CA GLU A 157 0.40 -0.19 -22.35
C GLU A 157 0.31 -1.34 -23.34
N ASN A 158 -0.30 -2.44 -22.92
CA ASN A 158 -0.49 -3.64 -23.73
C ASN A 158 -1.97 -4.04 -23.67
N PHE A 159 -2.60 -4.23 -24.83
CA PHE A 159 -4.03 -4.58 -24.93
C PHE A 159 -4.96 -3.64 -24.13
N GLY A 160 -4.61 -2.34 -24.04
CA GLY A 160 -5.38 -1.34 -23.28
C GLY A 160 -5.22 -1.42 -21.77
N ILE A 161 -4.27 -2.21 -21.26
CA ILE A 161 -3.96 -2.35 -19.83
C ILE A 161 -2.59 -1.73 -19.55
N LYS A 162 -2.54 -0.78 -18.62
CA LYS A 162 -1.31 -0.07 -18.26
C LYS A 162 -0.49 -0.90 -17.28
N THR A 163 0.82 -0.97 -17.45
CA THR A 163 1.71 -1.83 -16.66
C THR A 163 2.89 -1.03 -16.14
N GLY A 164 3.18 -1.14 -14.85
CA GLY A 164 4.31 -0.45 -14.22
C GLY A 164 4.50 -0.85 -12.76
N ARG A 165 5.43 -0.21 -12.05
CA ARG A 165 5.58 -0.42 -10.60
C ARG A 165 4.45 0.28 -9.87
N LEU A 166 3.94 -0.29 -8.78
CA LEU A 166 2.83 0.29 -8.00
C LEU A 166 3.10 1.76 -7.62
N SER A 167 4.29 2.07 -7.10
CA SER A 167 4.66 3.44 -6.71
C SER A 167 4.65 4.42 -7.90
N GLY A 168 4.97 3.92 -9.10
CA GLY A 168 4.89 4.67 -10.35
C GLY A 168 3.45 4.91 -10.80
N ILE A 169 2.62 3.85 -10.75
CA ILE A 169 1.17 3.92 -11.04
C ILE A 169 0.50 4.96 -10.14
N VAL A 170 0.73 4.88 -8.83
CA VAL A 170 0.15 5.80 -7.83
C VAL A 170 0.53 7.26 -8.10
N ALA A 171 1.70 7.53 -8.67
CA ALA A 171 2.14 8.90 -8.97
C ALA A 171 1.22 9.62 -9.98
N HIS A 172 0.56 8.89 -10.88
CA HIS A 172 -0.40 9.44 -11.85
C HIS A 172 -1.74 9.85 -11.22
N HIS A 173 -2.03 9.38 -10.00
CA HIS A 173 -3.26 9.70 -9.28
C HIS A 173 -3.12 10.88 -8.32
N ILE A 174 -1.93 11.48 -8.24
CA ILE A 174 -1.67 12.61 -7.34
C ILE A 174 -2.26 13.89 -7.95
N PRO A 175 -3.17 14.57 -7.24
CA PRO A 175 -3.79 15.80 -7.73
C PRO A 175 -2.76 16.88 -8.10
N ASN A 176 -2.98 17.55 -9.24
CA ASN A 176 -2.07 18.58 -9.79
C ASN A 176 -1.69 19.68 -8.77
N TYR A 177 -2.60 20.04 -7.86
CA TYR A 177 -2.31 21.06 -6.84
C TYR A 177 -1.28 20.61 -5.80
N LEU A 178 -1.08 19.30 -5.60
CA LEU A 178 -0.04 18.73 -4.73
C LEU A 178 1.29 18.54 -5.46
N GLN A 179 1.27 18.41 -6.80
CA GLN A 179 2.49 18.18 -7.58
C GLN A 179 3.51 19.31 -7.46
N LYS A 180 3.08 20.57 -7.29
CA LYS A 180 3.98 21.74 -7.16
C LYS A 180 4.93 21.68 -5.97
N ASN A 181 4.53 20.97 -4.91
CA ASN A 181 5.32 20.81 -3.69
C ASN A 181 6.10 19.49 -3.67
N ARG A 182 6.01 18.69 -4.73
CA ARG A 182 6.55 17.34 -4.78
C ARG A 182 7.88 17.30 -5.52
N LEU A 183 8.79 16.52 -4.95
CA LEU A 183 10.07 16.13 -5.52
C LEU A 183 10.16 14.59 -5.55
N PRO A 184 11.07 14.02 -6.34
CA PRO A 184 11.91 14.70 -7.33
C PRO A 184 11.12 15.04 -8.61
N SER A 185 11.78 15.70 -9.56
CA SER A 185 11.26 16.00 -10.90
C SER A 185 10.85 14.74 -11.66
N TRP A 186 10.10 14.90 -12.76
CA TRP A 186 9.73 13.76 -13.60
C TRP A 186 10.98 13.12 -14.21
N GLU A 187 11.88 13.95 -14.71
CA GLU A 187 13.16 13.58 -15.33
C GLU A 187 14.01 12.72 -14.40
N THR A 188 14.09 13.10 -13.12
CA THR A 188 14.81 12.32 -12.11
C THR A 188 14.05 11.04 -11.73
N ASN A 189 12.72 11.07 -11.72
CA ASN A 189 11.92 9.89 -11.39
C ASN A 189 12.04 8.77 -12.43
N VAL A 190 12.25 9.10 -13.71
CA VAL A 190 12.40 8.11 -14.81
C VAL A 190 13.82 7.55 -14.96
N MET A 191 14.79 8.03 -14.20
CA MET A 191 16.15 7.47 -14.22
C MET A 191 16.15 5.99 -13.79
N GLU A 192 16.77 5.13 -14.62
CA GLU A 192 16.88 3.69 -14.37
C GLU A 192 17.98 3.34 -13.36
N ASP A 193 19.15 3.98 -13.49
CA ASP A 193 20.26 3.79 -12.56
C ASP A 193 19.90 4.37 -11.19
N TRP A 194 19.78 3.47 -10.21
CA TRP A 194 19.29 3.82 -8.89
C TRP A 194 20.25 4.71 -8.11
N GLU A 195 21.57 4.49 -8.21
CA GLU A 195 22.55 5.29 -7.49
C GLU A 195 22.61 6.71 -8.04
N ALA A 196 22.72 6.85 -9.37
CA ALA A 196 22.70 8.13 -10.06
C ALA A 196 21.38 8.87 -9.83
N LYS A 197 20.25 8.14 -9.80
CA LYS A 197 18.95 8.71 -9.45
C LYS A 197 18.97 9.30 -8.05
N VAL A 198 19.48 8.59 -7.04
CA VAL A 198 19.51 9.15 -5.68
C VAL A 198 20.48 10.31 -5.56
N ASP A 199 21.61 10.30 -6.26
CA ASP A 199 22.49 11.48 -6.33
C ASP A 199 21.76 12.69 -6.90
N LYS A 200 20.98 12.50 -7.96
CA LYS A 200 20.17 13.57 -8.54
C LYS A 200 19.07 14.05 -7.59
N ILE A 201 18.44 13.15 -6.86
CA ILE A 201 17.47 13.49 -5.82
C ILE A 201 18.11 14.34 -4.73
N VAL A 202 19.33 14.02 -4.28
CA VAL A 202 20.08 14.84 -3.31
C VAL A 202 20.29 16.25 -3.84
N GLU A 203 20.72 16.40 -5.10
CA GLU A 203 20.88 17.73 -5.73
C GLU A 203 19.59 18.55 -5.74
N GLU A 204 18.44 17.92 -6.04
CA GLU A 204 17.14 18.59 -6.11
C GLU A 204 16.58 18.98 -4.74
N THR A 205 17.00 18.31 -3.67
CA THR A 205 16.36 18.41 -2.35
C THR A 205 17.21 19.11 -1.31
N GLU A 206 18.54 19.10 -1.42
CA GLU A 206 19.45 19.53 -0.33
C GLU A 206 19.31 21.00 0.07
N LYS A 207 18.75 21.85 -0.80
CA LYS A 207 18.51 23.29 -0.55
C LYS A 207 17.05 23.62 -0.28
N GLU A 208 16.17 22.62 -0.36
CA GLU A 208 14.73 22.81 -0.25
C GLU A 208 14.26 22.68 1.19
N ASN A 209 13.13 23.34 1.49
CA ASN A 209 12.48 23.21 2.78
C ASN A 209 11.70 21.88 2.87
N MET A 210 12.40 20.77 3.05
CA MET A 210 11.82 19.44 3.16
C MET A 210 11.07 19.28 4.48
N THR A 211 9.81 18.83 4.40
CA THR A 211 8.89 18.75 5.55
C THR A 211 8.21 17.39 5.68
N LEU A 212 8.06 16.66 4.56
CA LEU A 212 7.61 15.27 4.50
C LEU A 212 8.52 14.47 3.59
N ILE A 213 8.99 13.32 4.07
CA ILE A 213 9.79 12.38 3.28
C ILE A 213 9.11 11.02 3.32
N SER A 214 8.89 10.40 2.16
CA SER A 214 8.25 9.09 2.06
C SER A 214 9.07 8.13 1.22
N GLY A 215 9.05 6.84 1.56
CA GLY A 215 9.77 5.79 0.85
C GLY A 215 9.91 4.51 1.68
N ILE A 216 10.42 3.46 1.04
CA ILE A 216 10.79 2.23 1.77
C ILE A 216 12.07 2.49 2.61
N PRO A 217 12.22 1.88 3.79
CA PRO A 217 13.34 2.16 4.69
C PRO A 217 14.74 2.06 4.05
N PRO A 218 15.08 1.03 3.25
CA PRO A 218 16.39 0.96 2.61
C PRO A 218 16.71 2.16 1.69
N TRP A 219 15.71 2.65 0.96
CA TRP A 219 15.88 3.80 0.06
C TRP A 219 16.01 5.10 0.84
N LEU A 220 15.26 5.25 1.94
CA LEU A 220 15.37 6.38 2.84
C LEU A 220 16.77 6.45 3.47
N ILE A 221 17.29 5.32 3.95
CA ILE A 221 18.64 5.22 4.52
C ILE A 221 19.68 5.66 3.49
N MET A 222 19.65 5.09 2.28
CA MET A 222 20.64 5.43 1.24
C MET A 222 20.61 6.92 0.86
N TYR A 223 19.41 7.50 0.74
CA TYR A 223 19.24 8.95 0.50
C TYR A 223 19.79 9.80 1.66
N PHE A 224 19.55 9.38 2.91
CA PHE A 224 20.05 10.06 4.09
C PHE A 224 21.57 9.93 4.26
N GLU A 225 22.15 8.79 3.90
CA GLU A 225 23.59 8.56 3.90
C GLU A 225 24.27 9.48 2.90
N LYS A 226 23.78 9.55 1.65
CA LYS A 226 24.33 10.46 0.63
C LYS A 226 24.22 11.93 1.04
N LEU A 227 23.11 12.34 1.66
CA LEU A 227 22.98 13.70 2.24
C LEU A 227 24.00 13.95 3.36
N THR A 228 24.16 12.98 4.25
CA THR A 228 25.07 13.09 5.41
C THR A 228 26.52 13.14 4.95
N GLU A 229 26.91 12.29 4.01
CA GLU A 229 28.24 12.25 3.41
C GLU A 229 28.59 13.58 2.73
N LYS A 230 27.66 14.12 1.93
CA LYS A 230 27.87 15.36 1.20
C LYS A 230 28.00 16.59 2.10
N HIS A 231 27.22 16.65 3.19
CA HIS A 231 27.12 17.84 4.04
C HIS A 231 27.88 17.75 5.37
N GLY A 232 28.36 16.56 5.76
CA GLY A 232 28.95 16.31 7.08
C GLY A 232 28.00 16.56 8.25
N LYS A 233 26.68 16.47 8.01
CA LYS A 233 25.60 16.86 8.94
C LYS A 233 24.52 15.78 8.99
N LYS A 234 23.86 15.66 10.14
CA LYS A 234 22.69 14.78 10.29
C LYS A 234 21.45 15.39 9.62
N ILE A 235 20.45 14.58 9.29
CA ILE A 235 19.32 15.04 8.46
C ILE A 235 18.53 16.19 9.09
N LYS A 236 18.32 16.21 10.42
CA LYS A 236 17.65 17.34 11.08
C LYS A 236 18.44 18.64 11.04
N GLN A 237 19.75 18.61 10.80
CA GLN A 237 20.55 19.81 10.59
C GLN A 237 20.47 20.30 9.15
N ILE A 238 20.28 19.40 8.19
CA ILE A 238 20.09 19.72 6.77
C ILE A 238 18.64 20.20 6.52
N PHE A 239 17.65 19.47 7.06
CA PHE A 239 16.22 19.76 6.97
C PHE A 239 15.63 20.07 8.35
N PRO A 240 15.84 21.29 8.88
CA PRO A 240 15.39 21.66 10.22
C PRO A 240 13.87 21.57 10.41
N HIS A 241 13.09 21.77 9.34
CA HIS A 241 11.62 21.69 9.37
C HIS A 241 11.06 20.32 8.98
N LEU A 242 11.90 19.28 8.81
CA LEU A 242 11.42 17.93 8.60
C LEU A 242 10.56 17.51 9.80
N GLN A 243 9.28 17.26 9.52
CA GLN A 243 8.26 16.97 10.53
C GLN A 243 7.86 15.49 10.51
N LEU A 244 7.68 14.92 9.31
CA LEU A 244 7.07 13.62 9.12
C LEU A 244 7.86 12.76 8.14
N ILE A 245 8.07 11.50 8.51
CA ILE A 245 8.45 10.43 7.59
C ILE A 245 7.29 9.45 7.46
N VAL A 246 6.92 9.09 6.22
CA VAL A 246 5.95 8.03 5.96
C VAL A 246 6.69 6.86 5.31
N THR A 247 6.60 5.68 5.89
CA THR A 247 7.34 4.52 5.39
C THR A 247 6.46 3.27 5.32
N GLY A 248 6.85 2.31 4.50
CA GLY A 248 6.10 1.08 4.28
C GLY A 248 6.75 0.19 3.23
N GLY A 249 6.06 -0.88 2.87
CA GLY A 249 6.53 -1.87 1.88
C GLY A 249 7.50 -2.92 2.44
N VAL A 250 8.12 -2.66 3.59
CA VAL A 250 8.83 -3.65 4.43
C VAL A 250 8.69 -3.26 5.90
N ASN A 251 8.95 -4.20 6.82
CA ASN A 251 8.99 -3.93 8.25
C ASN A 251 10.03 -2.84 8.57
N TYR A 252 9.60 -1.80 9.30
CA TYR A 252 10.47 -0.68 9.68
C TYR A 252 11.43 -1.04 10.83
N GLU A 253 11.03 -1.95 11.72
CA GLU A 253 11.74 -2.19 12.99
C GLU A 253 13.23 -2.51 12.82
N PRO A 254 13.67 -3.36 11.87
CA PRO A 254 15.09 -3.64 11.65
C PRO A 254 15.92 -2.42 11.23
N TYR A 255 15.28 -1.33 10.78
CA TYR A 255 15.91 -0.13 10.28
C TYR A 255 15.86 1.05 11.26
N ARG A 256 15.16 0.90 12.41
CA ARG A 256 14.90 1.97 13.38
C ARG A 256 16.18 2.64 13.86
N ASP A 257 17.11 1.87 14.41
CA ASP A 257 18.35 2.41 14.99
C ASP A 257 19.17 3.21 13.96
N LYS A 258 19.32 2.66 12.75
CA LYS A 258 20.05 3.33 11.67
C LYS A 258 19.36 4.62 11.22
N MET A 259 18.03 4.59 11.14
CA MET A 259 17.24 5.77 10.79
C MET A 259 17.36 6.86 11.87
N GLU A 260 17.23 6.52 13.14
CA GLU A 260 17.39 7.48 14.25
C GLU A 260 18.81 8.08 14.27
N GLU A 261 19.83 7.26 14.05
CA GLU A 261 21.23 7.68 13.96
C GLU A 261 21.47 8.69 12.82
N LEU A 262 20.91 8.44 11.63
CA LEU A 262 21.02 9.34 10.47
C LEU A 262 20.22 10.63 10.66
N LEU A 263 19.02 10.52 11.26
CA LEU A 263 18.17 11.68 11.51
C LEU A 263 18.83 12.68 12.45
N GLY A 264 19.50 12.21 13.50
CA GLY A 264 20.20 13.05 14.48
C GLY A 264 19.26 14.01 15.22
N GLY A 265 17.98 13.66 15.34
CA GLY A 265 16.94 14.45 16.00
C GLY A 265 15.55 13.84 15.80
N LYS A 266 14.58 14.31 16.58
CA LYS A 266 13.21 13.74 16.54
C LYS A 266 12.47 14.13 15.26
N VAL A 267 11.90 13.13 14.60
CA VAL A 267 10.96 13.23 13.47
C VAL A 267 9.83 12.25 13.74
N ASP A 268 8.58 12.64 13.51
CA ASP A 268 7.48 11.69 13.64
C ASP A 268 7.52 10.70 12.46
N ILE A 269 7.26 9.42 12.73
CA ILE A 269 7.25 8.36 11.71
C ILE A 269 5.86 7.72 11.69
N VAL A 270 5.31 7.57 10.49
CA VAL A 270 4.05 6.86 10.24
C VAL A 270 4.34 5.68 9.32
N GLN A 271 4.05 4.49 9.80
CA GLN A 271 4.20 3.25 9.04
C GLN A 271 2.90 2.90 8.30
N THR A 272 3.06 2.29 7.14
CA THR A 272 2.00 1.85 6.23
C THR A 272 2.34 0.46 5.70
N PHE A 273 1.33 -0.32 5.35
CA PHE A 273 1.48 -1.64 4.76
C PHE A 273 0.81 -1.71 3.37
N PRO A 274 1.41 -1.07 2.35
CA PRO A 274 1.01 -1.21 0.96
C PRO A 274 1.73 -2.37 0.27
N ALA A 275 1.02 -3.02 -0.65
CA ALA A 275 1.56 -3.97 -1.61
C ALA A 275 0.85 -3.81 -2.97
N SER A 276 1.32 -4.53 -3.99
CA SER A 276 0.72 -4.44 -5.34
C SER A 276 -0.70 -5.01 -5.35
N GLU A 277 -0.95 -5.95 -4.45
CA GLU A 277 -2.20 -6.65 -4.19
C GLU A 277 -3.23 -5.77 -3.45
N GLY A 278 -2.77 -4.74 -2.72
CA GLY A 278 -3.65 -3.84 -1.98
C GLY A 278 -2.94 -2.94 -0.97
N PHE A 279 -3.66 -1.96 -0.42
CA PHE A 279 -3.20 -1.19 0.74
C PHE A 279 -3.87 -1.76 1.99
N PHE A 280 -3.13 -2.47 2.83
CA PHE A 280 -3.71 -3.30 3.87
C PHE A 280 -3.92 -2.56 5.19
N ALA A 281 -2.91 -1.81 5.65
CA ALA A 281 -2.95 -1.21 6.97
C ALA A 281 -2.09 0.05 7.08
N PHE A 282 -2.30 0.84 8.13
CA PHE A 282 -1.44 1.99 8.47
C PHE A 282 -1.48 2.29 9.98
N GLN A 283 -0.48 3.01 10.50
CA GLN A 283 -0.52 3.51 11.89
C GLN A 283 -1.56 4.63 12.02
N ASP A 284 -2.71 4.31 12.61
CA ASP A 284 -3.76 5.29 12.91
C ASP A 284 -3.44 6.13 14.17
N ASP A 285 -2.56 5.60 15.03
CA ASP A 285 -1.86 6.36 16.06
C ASP A 285 -0.35 6.18 15.90
N TYR A 286 0.32 7.23 15.43
CA TYR A 286 1.77 7.20 15.20
C TYR A 286 2.61 7.12 16.49
N THR A 287 1.97 7.24 17.67
CA THR A 287 2.63 7.15 18.98
C THR A 287 2.58 5.76 19.60
N THR A 288 1.90 4.81 18.97
CA THR A 288 1.76 3.43 19.45
C THR A 288 2.25 2.43 18.41
N GLU A 289 2.58 1.23 18.87
CA GLU A 289 2.89 0.10 18.00
C GLU A 289 1.61 -0.48 17.35
N GLY A 290 1.80 -1.20 16.24
CA GLY A 290 0.72 -1.82 15.49
C GLY A 290 0.17 -0.96 14.35
N LEU A 291 -0.50 -1.61 13.40
CA LEU A 291 -1.16 -0.99 12.26
C LEU A 291 -2.67 -1.28 12.30
N LEU A 292 -3.48 -0.29 11.96
CA LEU A 292 -4.92 -0.47 11.76
C LEU A 292 -5.17 -1.14 10.40
N LEU A 293 -5.71 -2.36 10.41
CA LEU A 293 -6.14 -3.08 9.22
C LEU A 293 -7.39 -2.43 8.59
N LEU A 294 -7.38 -2.26 7.27
CA LEU A 294 -8.47 -1.66 6.49
C LEU A 294 -9.49 -2.71 6.04
N THR A 295 -10.55 -2.90 6.82
CA THR A 295 -11.55 -3.96 6.59
C THR A 295 -12.67 -3.60 5.60
N ASN A 296 -12.66 -2.38 5.05
CA ASN A 296 -13.67 -1.86 4.14
C ASN A 296 -13.09 -1.37 2.80
N HIS A 297 -11.91 -1.85 2.42
CA HIS A 297 -11.15 -1.39 1.23
C HIS A 297 -11.14 -2.40 0.07
N GLY A 298 -12.20 -3.20 -0.06
CA GLY A 298 -12.34 -4.13 -1.18
C GLY A 298 -11.42 -5.36 -1.10
N ILE A 299 -10.88 -5.63 0.09
CA ILE A 299 -10.05 -6.79 0.41
C ILE A 299 -10.69 -7.54 1.56
N PHE A 300 -10.98 -8.81 1.35
CA PHE A 300 -11.34 -9.77 2.38
C PHE A 300 -10.07 -10.48 2.86
N TYR A 301 -9.92 -10.57 4.18
CA TYR A 301 -8.75 -11.15 4.84
C TYR A 301 -9.09 -12.49 5.48
N GLU A 302 -8.25 -13.48 5.19
CA GLU A 302 -8.20 -14.73 5.92
C GLU A 302 -6.80 -14.91 6.51
N PHE A 303 -6.71 -15.70 7.57
CA PHE A 303 -5.50 -15.90 8.34
C PHE A 303 -5.27 -17.40 8.50
N ILE A 304 -4.06 -17.86 8.26
CA ILE A 304 -3.67 -19.25 8.56
C ILE A 304 -2.63 -19.19 9.66
N PRO A 305 -2.82 -19.87 10.81
CA PRO A 305 -1.78 -19.95 11.83
C PRO A 305 -0.45 -20.37 11.19
N LEU A 306 0.64 -19.65 11.47
CA LEU A 306 1.90 -19.85 10.77
C LEU A 306 2.41 -21.30 10.87
N GLU A 307 2.17 -21.94 12.02
CA GLU A 307 2.49 -23.35 12.27
C GLU A 307 1.67 -24.33 11.43
N GLU A 308 0.53 -23.91 10.86
CA GLU A 308 -0.30 -24.71 9.95
C GLU A 308 -0.06 -24.38 8.48
N TYR A 309 0.60 -23.27 8.17
CA TYR A 309 0.80 -22.81 6.81
C TYR A 309 1.51 -23.86 5.94
N GLY A 310 0.96 -24.09 4.73
CA GLY A 310 1.44 -25.11 3.79
C GLY A 310 0.95 -26.55 4.05
N LYS A 311 0.19 -26.80 5.12
CA LYS A 311 -0.43 -28.12 5.36
C LYS A 311 -1.69 -28.30 4.50
N PRO A 312 -2.00 -29.51 4.00
CA PRO A 312 -3.16 -29.75 3.13
C PRO A 312 -4.53 -29.35 3.68
N ASN A 313 -4.68 -29.31 5.01
CA ASN A 313 -5.93 -28.98 5.69
C ASN A 313 -5.76 -27.81 6.67
N ALA A 314 -4.82 -26.90 6.39
CA ALA A 314 -4.60 -25.73 7.24
C ALA A 314 -5.89 -24.93 7.39
N LYS A 315 -6.29 -24.65 8.63
CA LYS A 315 -7.55 -23.94 8.87
C LYS A 315 -7.37 -22.47 8.49
N ARG A 316 -8.24 -21.98 7.61
CA ARG A 316 -8.40 -20.54 7.34
C ARG A 316 -9.33 -19.93 8.36
N LEU A 317 -8.84 -18.91 9.04
CA LEU A 317 -9.52 -18.15 10.07
C LEU A 317 -9.97 -16.80 9.51
N THR A 318 -11.12 -16.34 9.96
CA THR A 318 -11.60 -14.96 9.73
C THR A 318 -11.09 -14.02 10.80
N LEU A 319 -11.30 -12.69 10.65
CA LEU A 319 -10.97 -11.69 11.68
C LEU A 319 -11.53 -12.00 13.07
N LYS A 320 -12.67 -12.70 13.15
CA LYS A 320 -13.32 -13.06 14.41
C LYS A 320 -12.57 -14.16 15.17
N GLU A 321 -11.81 -14.98 14.46
CA GLU A 321 -11.22 -16.21 14.99
C GLU A 321 -9.74 -16.07 15.35
N ILE A 322 -9.10 -14.94 15.01
CA ILE A 322 -7.70 -14.70 15.34
C ILE A 322 -7.53 -14.32 16.82
N GLU A 323 -6.40 -14.74 17.37
CA GLU A 323 -5.97 -14.46 18.73
C GLU A 323 -4.78 -13.49 18.73
N LEU A 324 -4.71 -12.64 19.77
CA LEU A 324 -3.59 -11.73 19.98
C LEU A 324 -2.28 -12.49 20.19
N ASN A 325 -1.17 -11.91 19.71
CA ASN A 325 0.20 -12.43 19.88
C ASN A 325 0.40 -13.84 19.28
N LYS A 326 -0.28 -14.13 18.17
CA LYS A 326 0.00 -15.29 17.33
C LYS A 326 0.33 -14.82 15.92
N ASP A 327 1.25 -15.51 15.28
CA ASP A 327 1.69 -15.21 13.92
C ASP A 327 0.77 -15.90 12.91
N TYR A 328 0.30 -15.15 11.92
CA TYR A 328 -0.54 -15.69 10.85
C TYR A 328 0.03 -15.38 9.48
N ALA A 329 -0.04 -16.35 8.57
CA ALA A 329 0.11 -16.10 7.14
C ALA A 329 -1.14 -15.38 6.62
N LEU A 330 -0.94 -14.28 5.88
CA LEU A 330 -2.02 -13.44 5.38
C LEU A 330 -2.51 -13.92 4.00
N ILE A 331 -3.81 -14.20 3.91
CA ILE A 331 -4.49 -14.65 2.68
C ILE A 331 -5.53 -13.61 2.27
N LEU A 332 -5.55 -13.25 0.99
CA LEU A 332 -6.35 -12.14 0.48
C LEU A 332 -7.34 -12.57 -0.59
N THR A 333 -8.54 -12.01 -0.52
CA THR A 333 -9.48 -12.00 -1.65
C THR A 333 -9.81 -10.55 -2.01
N THR A 334 -9.53 -10.15 -3.25
CA THR A 334 -9.57 -8.73 -3.64
C THR A 334 -10.60 -8.45 -4.72
N ASN A 335 -11.10 -7.22 -4.73
CA ASN A 335 -11.87 -6.64 -5.84
C ASN A 335 -11.04 -6.39 -7.11
N SER A 336 -9.87 -7.03 -7.24
CA SER A 336 -9.03 -7.02 -8.43
C SER A 336 -8.75 -8.42 -8.96
N GLY A 337 -9.41 -9.45 -8.42
CA GLY A 337 -9.36 -10.82 -8.94
C GLY A 337 -8.26 -11.69 -8.36
N LEU A 338 -7.73 -11.34 -7.19
CA LEU A 338 -6.97 -12.28 -6.38
C LEU A 338 -7.97 -13.02 -5.49
N TRP A 339 -7.96 -14.35 -5.50
CA TRP A 339 -8.91 -15.19 -4.77
C TRP A 339 -8.15 -16.15 -3.87
N ALA A 340 -8.41 -16.09 -2.56
CA ALA A 340 -7.69 -16.86 -1.54
C ALA A 340 -6.15 -16.83 -1.74
N TYR A 341 -5.64 -15.65 -2.10
CA TYR A 341 -4.28 -15.44 -2.55
C TYR A 341 -3.33 -15.30 -1.37
N SER A 342 -2.34 -16.17 -1.28
CA SER A 342 -1.24 -16.04 -0.32
C SER A 342 -0.22 -15.03 -0.82
N ILE A 343 -0.04 -13.94 -0.07
CA ILE A 343 0.96 -12.92 -0.41
C ILE A 343 2.38 -13.29 0.08
N GLY A 344 2.47 -14.27 0.98
CA GLY A 344 3.74 -14.70 1.59
C GLY A 344 4.19 -13.87 2.79
N ASP A 345 3.37 -12.93 3.25
CA ASP A 345 3.64 -12.12 4.44
C ASP A 345 3.02 -12.75 5.70
N VAL A 346 3.66 -12.47 6.83
CA VAL A 346 3.23 -12.87 8.17
C VAL A 346 2.86 -11.61 8.96
N VAL A 347 1.76 -11.68 9.71
CA VAL A 347 1.24 -10.60 10.57
C VAL A 347 1.09 -11.03 12.01
#